data_AF-A0A0D0D9E5-F1
#
_entry.id   AF-A0A0D0D9E5-F1
#
_cell.length_a   1.000
_cell.length_b   1.000
_cell.length_c   1.000
_cell.angle_alpha   90.00
_cell.angle_beta   90.00
_cell.angle_gamma   90.00
#
_symmetry.space_group_name_H-M   'P 1'
#
loop_
_entity.id
_entity.type
_entity.pdbx_description
1 polymer ?
#
loop_
_entity_poly.entity_id
_entity_poly.type
_entity_poly.pdbx_seq_one_letter_code
_entity_poly.pdbx_strand_id
1 'polypeptide(L)'
;MIEELMQYYPNNITQGSPFDTGIFNAITPQFKRLAAFQGDVGFQAPRRFFLQNRSGKQALWTYANKRFKTIPFLGSFHGSDIFNVYGGQDLASYLVRFVSNLDPNGGTDLYWPQYTTAEPNMLGFLDGLIPQALTKDTYRVEAMDFLTNATLSYPL
;
A
#
# COMPACT_ATOMS: atom_id res chain seq x y z
N MET A 1 10.35 -21.65 8.21
CA MET A 1 9.18 -20.78 7.96
C MET A 1 9.01 -19.69 9.03
N ILE A 2 8.74 -20.01 10.30
CA ILE A 2 8.57 -18.95 11.32
C ILE A 2 9.85 -18.16 11.56
N GLU A 3 11.01 -18.82 11.71
CA GLU A 3 12.29 -18.12 11.92
C GLU A 3 12.64 -17.19 10.75
N GLU A 4 12.38 -17.61 9.51
CA GLU A 4 12.58 -16.82 8.30
C GLU A 4 11.60 -15.64 8.22
N LEU A 5 10.32 -15.85 8.55
CA LEU A 5 9.34 -14.76 8.68
C LEU A 5 9.83 -13.70 9.68
N MET A 6 10.43 -14.14 10.79
CA MET A 6 10.95 -13.25 11.81
C MET A 6 12.14 -12.40 11.34
N GLN A 7 12.86 -12.81 10.28
CA GLN A 7 13.92 -12.01 9.66
C GLN A 7 13.33 -10.88 8.79
N TYR A 8 12.27 -11.18 8.03
CA TYR A 8 11.57 -10.17 7.21
C TYR A 8 10.80 -9.14 8.04
N TYR A 9 10.31 -9.54 9.21
CA TYR A 9 9.62 -8.68 10.16
C TYR A 9 10.37 -8.69 11.50
N PRO A 10 11.43 -7.87 11.67
CA PRO A 10 12.21 -7.86 12.90
C PRO A 10 11.46 -7.13 14.03
N ASN A 11 11.91 -7.34 15.27
CA ASN A 11 11.40 -6.65 16.46
C ASN A 11 11.90 -5.19 16.59
N ASN A 12 12.69 -4.70 15.63
CA ASN A 12 13.11 -3.30 15.60
C ASN A 12 11.89 -2.39 15.35
N ILE A 13 11.50 -1.63 16.38
CA ILE A 13 10.29 -0.80 16.37
C ILE A 13 10.28 0.27 15.27
N THR A 14 11.44 0.65 14.72
CA THR A 14 11.50 1.64 13.63
C THR A 14 11.08 1.09 12.28
N GLN A 15 11.05 -0.24 12.11
CA GLN A 15 10.73 -0.90 10.84
C GLN A 15 9.27 -1.35 10.70
N GLY A 16 8.51 -1.35 11.79
CA GLY A 16 7.11 -1.81 11.80
C GLY A 16 6.07 -0.73 11.45
N SER A 17 4.80 -1.13 11.40
CA SER A 17 3.66 -0.26 11.11
C SER A 17 3.09 0.40 12.38
N PRO A 18 2.72 1.69 12.41
CA PRO A 18 2.77 2.67 11.32
C PRO A 18 4.19 2.89 10.82
N PHE A 19 4.39 2.70 9.51
CA PHE A 19 5.70 2.78 8.87
C PHE A 19 6.26 4.21 9.00
N ASP A 20 7.57 4.39 8.93
CA ASP A 20 8.24 5.71 8.92
C ASP A 20 7.90 6.62 10.13
N THR A 21 7.46 6.07 11.26
CA THR A 21 7.20 6.86 12.49
C THR A 21 8.30 6.69 13.54
N GLY A 22 9.45 6.15 13.17
CA GLY A 22 10.58 5.91 14.09
C GLY A 22 10.15 5.12 15.33
N ILE A 23 10.50 5.64 16.50
CA ILE A 23 10.19 5.02 17.80
C ILE A 23 8.75 5.26 18.29
N PHE A 24 7.99 6.13 17.62
CA PHE A 24 6.61 6.40 18.00
C PHE A 24 5.69 5.21 17.66
N ASN A 25 4.54 5.17 18.34
CA ASN A 25 3.45 4.20 18.14
C ASN A 25 3.72 2.76 18.63
N ALA A 26 4.74 2.54 19.45
CA ALA A 26 5.02 1.22 20.02
C ALA A 26 4.13 0.92 21.25
N ILE A 27 2.87 0.48 21.04
CA ILE A 27 1.96 0.07 22.14
C ILE A 27 2.58 -1.06 22.98
N THR A 28 3.21 -2.02 22.30
CA THR A 28 4.01 -3.09 22.90
C THR A 28 5.30 -3.26 22.08
N PRO A 29 6.32 -3.97 22.59
CA PRO A 29 7.53 -4.26 21.83
C PRO A 29 7.29 -5.01 20.49
N GLN A 30 6.13 -5.66 20.33
CA GLN A 30 5.78 -6.41 19.12
C GLN A 30 4.67 -5.74 18.28
N PHE A 31 4.00 -4.70 18.79
CA PHE A 31 2.83 -4.09 18.14
C PHE A 31 3.12 -3.72 16.69
N LYS A 32 4.19 -2.93 16.45
CA LYS A 32 4.50 -2.44 15.11
C LYS A 32 4.92 -3.55 14.16
N ARG A 33 5.61 -4.57 14.68
CA ARG A 33 6.03 -5.75 13.94
C ARG A 33 4.81 -6.56 13.45
N LEU A 34 3.90 -6.86 14.37
CA LEU A 34 2.68 -7.62 14.08
C LEU A 34 1.77 -6.84 13.12
N ALA A 35 1.64 -5.52 13.30
CA ALA A 35 0.88 -4.67 12.40
C ALA A 35 1.46 -4.62 10.97
N ALA A 36 2.80 -4.60 10.83
CA ALA A 36 3.45 -4.69 9.53
C ALA A 36 3.20 -6.05 8.85
N PHE A 37 3.41 -7.15 9.58
CA PHE A 37 3.15 -8.50 9.10
C PHE A 37 1.70 -8.66 8.65
N GLN A 38 0.73 -8.30 9.51
CA GLN A 38 -0.69 -8.47 9.23
C GLN A 38 -1.15 -7.64 8.03
N GLY A 39 -0.67 -6.39 7.91
CA GLY A 39 -0.98 -5.53 6.78
C GLY A 39 -0.41 -6.07 5.46
N ASP A 40 0.81 -6.60 5.50
CA ASP A 40 1.42 -7.16 4.29
C ASP A 40 0.79 -8.50 3.88
N VAL A 41 0.59 -9.45 4.81
CA VAL A 41 0.02 -10.77 4.49
C VAL A 41 -1.44 -10.69 4.06
N GLY A 42 -2.23 -9.82 4.68
CA GLY A 42 -3.66 -9.68 4.37
C GLY A 42 -3.96 -8.82 3.15
N PHE A 43 -3.08 -7.87 2.79
CA PHE A 43 -3.40 -6.85 1.77
C PHE A 43 -2.26 -6.59 0.78
N GLN A 44 -1.04 -6.26 1.23
CA GLN A 44 -0.01 -5.76 0.31
C GLN A 44 0.63 -6.85 -0.55
N ALA A 45 0.94 -8.02 0.02
CA ALA A 45 1.47 -9.15 -0.74
C ALA A 45 0.46 -9.65 -1.78
N PRO A 46 -0.83 -9.90 -1.45
CA PRO A 46 -1.86 -10.22 -2.44
C PRO A 46 -1.99 -9.16 -3.56
N ARG A 47 -1.98 -7.86 -3.22
CA ARG A 47 -2.03 -6.76 -4.20
C ARG A 47 -0.84 -6.83 -5.17
N ARG A 48 0.39 -6.95 -4.64
CA ARG A 48 1.60 -7.00 -5.48
C ARG A 48 1.62 -8.24 -6.37
N PHE A 49 1.32 -9.40 -5.81
CA PHE A 49 1.20 -10.65 -6.57
C PHE A 49 0.19 -10.53 -7.71
N PHE A 50 -1.00 -9.98 -7.43
CA PHE A 50 -2.01 -9.73 -8.45
C PHE A 50 -1.49 -8.82 -9.57
N LEU A 51 -0.90 -7.67 -9.23
CA LEU A 51 -0.39 -6.71 -10.20
C LEU A 51 0.72 -7.31 -11.08
N GLN A 52 1.67 -8.04 -10.49
CA GLN A 52 2.75 -8.69 -11.23
C GLN A 52 2.21 -9.74 -12.22
N ASN A 53 1.18 -10.50 -11.84
CA ASN A 53 0.58 -11.53 -12.70
C ASN A 53 -0.31 -10.96 -13.81
N ARG A 54 -0.78 -9.72 -13.66
CA ARG A 54 -1.65 -9.03 -14.64
C ARG A 54 -0.92 -8.00 -15.50
N SER A 55 0.30 -7.61 -15.12
CA SER A 55 1.16 -6.71 -15.89
C SER A 55 1.30 -7.19 -17.34
N GLY A 56 1.11 -6.27 -18.29
CA GLY A 56 1.14 -6.56 -19.74
C GLY A 56 -0.08 -7.31 -20.29
N LYS A 57 -1.04 -7.74 -19.45
CA LYS A 57 -2.27 -8.43 -19.89
C LYS A 57 -3.50 -7.52 -19.90
N GLN A 58 -3.46 -6.41 -19.18
CA GLN A 58 -4.51 -5.40 -19.12
C GLN A 58 -3.92 -4.09 -18.57
N ALA A 59 -4.61 -2.97 -18.79
CA ALA A 59 -4.26 -1.71 -18.14
C ALA A 59 -4.48 -1.82 -16.63
N LEU A 60 -3.49 -1.38 -15.85
CA LEU A 60 -3.50 -1.47 -14.40
C LEU A 60 -3.08 -0.14 -13.81
N TRP A 61 -3.71 0.24 -12.71
CA TRP A 61 -3.31 1.40 -11.90
C TRP A 61 -3.33 0.97 -10.44
N THR A 62 -2.33 1.39 -9.67
CA THR A 62 -2.24 1.11 -8.24
C THR A 62 -1.92 2.38 -7.46
N TYR A 63 -2.42 2.47 -6.23
CA TYR A 63 -2.18 3.60 -5.34
C TYR A 63 -1.74 3.16 -3.95
N ALA A 64 -1.19 4.09 -3.19
CA ALA A 64 -1.01 4.00 -1.74
C ALA A 64 -1.67 5.20 -1.08
N ASN A 65 -2.65 4.96 -0.21
CA ASN A 65 -3.16 6.00 0.67
C ASN A 65 -2.19 6.17 1.85
N LYS A 66 -1.53 7.32 1.93
CA LYS A 66 -0.68 7.73 3.05
C LYS A 66 -1.25 8.93 3.81
N ARG A 67 -2.54 9.27 3.59
CA ARG A 67 -3.25 10.27 4.40
C ARG A 67 -3.51 9.74 5.80
N PHE A 68 -3.76 10.65 6.74
CA PHE A 68 -3.91 10.33 8.16
C PHE A 68 -2.63 9.71 8.76
N LYS A 69 -1.46 10.01 8.19
CA LYS A 69 -0.17 9.42 8.61
C LYS A 69 0.12 9.63 10.08
N THR A 70 -0.34 10.74 10.64
CA THR A 70 -0.07 11.20 12.00
C THR A 70 -1.09 10.74 13.03
N ILE A 71 -2.12 9.96 12.64
CA ILE A 71 -3.06 9.40 13.62
C ILE A 71 -2.31 8.46 14.57
N PRO A 72 -2.30 8.74 15.88
CA PRO A 72 -1.57 7.94 16.85
C PRO A 72 -1.94 6.46 16.75
N PHE A 73 -0.92 5.60 16.83
CA PHE A 73 -1.00 4.13 16.75
C PHE A 73 -1.45 3.54 15.41
N LEU A 74 -2.32 4.22 14.67
CA LEU A 74 -3.00 3.68 13.49
C LEU A 74 -2.32 4.11 12.18
N GLY A 75 -1.83 5.34 12.09
CA GLY A 75 -1.37 5.94 10.84
C GLY A 75 -2.46 5.90 9.75
N SER A 76 -2.06 5.66 8.50
CA SER A 76 -2.97 5.46 7.36
C SER A 76 -3.63 4.08 7.44
N PHE A 77 -4.67 3.96 8.27
CA PHE A 77 -5.25 2.69 8.67
C PHE A 77 -6.26 2.12 7.67
N HIS A 78 -6.62 0.84 7.85
CA HIS A 78 -7.58 0.13 7.02
C HIS A 78 -8.96 0.83 7.01
N GLY A 79 -9.47 1.15 5.83
CA GLY A 79 -10.75 1.86 5.64
C GLY A 79 -10.65 3.38 5.70
N SER A 80 -9.48 3.96 5.99
CA SER A 80 -9.31 5.43 6.02
C SER A 80 -9.46 6.09 4.64
N ASP A 81 -9.32 5.33 3.55
CA ASP A 81 -9.54 5.79 2.18
C ASP A 81 -11.02 6.00 1.84
N ILE A 82 -11.96 5.40 2.60
CA ILE A 82 -13.41 5.63 2.47
C ILE A 82 -13.73 7.13 2.61
N PHE A 83 -13.03 7.85 3.49
CA PHE A 83 -13.21 9.31 3.63
C PHE A 83 -12.86 10.08 2.36
N ASN A 84 -11.91 9.59 1.56
CA ASN A 84 -11.57 10.20 0.28
C ASN A 84 -12.59 9.83 -0.80
N VAL A 85 -12.87 8.52 -0.94
CA VAL A 85 -13.78 7.98 -1.96
C VAL A 85 -15.21 8.51 -1.80
N TYR A 86 -15.79 8.41 -0.60
CA TYR A 86 -17.18 8.83 -0.36
C TYR A 86 -17.30 10.28 0.10
N GLY A 87 -16.19 10.90 0.51
CA GLY A 87 -16.15 12.33 0.79
C GLY A 87 -16.03 13.20 -0.47
N GLY A 88 -16.00 12.61 -1.67
CA GLY A 88 -15.92 13.34 -2.94
C GLY A 88 -14.58 14.05 -3.16
N GLN A 89 -13.49 13.52 -2.59
CA GLN A 89 -12.15 14.07 -2.75
C GLN A 89 -11.47 13.52 -4.02
N ASP A 90 -10.16 13.73 -4.14
CA ASP A 90 -9.41 13.45 -5.37
C ASP A 90 -9.39 11.99 -5.82
N LEU A 91 -9.35 11.00 -4.91
CA LEU A 91 -9.47 9.58 -5.30
C LEU A 91 -10.85 9.31 -5.92
N ALA A 92 -11.91 9.94 -5.41
CA ALA A 92 -13.24 9.82 -5.99
C ALA A 92 -13.26 10.30 -7.45
N SER A 93 -12.60 11.42 -7.76
CA SER A 93 -12.48 11.94 -9.12
C SER A 93 -11.79 10.97 -10.07
N TYR A 94 -10.66 10.34 -9.66
CA TYR A 94 -10.01 9.30 -10.47
C TYR A 94 -10.93 8.10 -10.71
N LEU A 95 -11.65 7.64 -9.68
CA LEU A 95 -12.55 6.49 -9.80
C LEU A 95 -13.76 6.79 -10.69
N VAL A 96 -14.36 7.98 -10.60
CA VAL A 96 -15.46 8.41 -11.48
C VAL A 96 -15.02 8.48 -12.94
N ARG A 97 -13.82 8.99 -13.21
CA ARG A 97 -13.22 8.99 -14.56
C ARG A 97 -12.97 7.58 -15.06
N PHE A 98 -12.42 6.71 -14.21
CA PHE A 98 -12.18 5.31 -14.57
C PHE A 98 -13.48 4.57 -14.90
N VAL A 99 -14.55 4.75 -14.12
CA VAL A 99 -15.85 4.14 -14.40
C VAL A 99 -16.45 4.66 -15.72
N SER A 100 -16.31 5.95 -16.00
CA SER A 100 -16.85 6.56 -17.21
C SER A 100 -16.06 6.22 -18.48
N ASN A 101 -14.73 6.14 -18.37
CA ASN A 101 -13.82 6.18 -19.51
C ASN A 101 -12.86 4.99 -19.61
N LEU A 102 -12.83 4.10 -18.61
CA LEU A 102 -11.83 3.03 -18.44
C LEU A 102 -10.38 3.55 -18.28
N ASP A 103 -10.22 4.84 -17.98
CA ASP A 103 -8.95 5.52 -17.69
C ASP A 103 -9.17 6.52 -16.55
N PRO A 104 -8.38 6.50 -15.46
CA PRO A 104 -8.55 7.43 -14.35
C PRO A 104 -8.11 8.87 -14.69
N ASN A 105 -7.42 9.10 -15.81
CA ASN A 105 -6.82 10.38 -16.19
C ASN A 105 -7.78 11.30 -16.98
N GLY A 106 -7.32 12.52 -17.28
CA GLY A 106 -8.07 13.54 -18.03
C GLY A 106 -8.62 14.71 -17.19
N GLY A 107 -8.19 14.83 -15.93
CA GLY A 107 -8.48 15.99 -15.08
C GLY A 107 -7.29 16.93 -14.91
N THR A 108 -7.38 17.83 -13.94
CA THR A 108 -6.30 18.75 -13.53
C THR A 108 -5.36 18.14 -12.46
N ASP A 109 -5.69 16.96 -11.97
CA ASP A 109 -4.90 16.22 -10.97
C ASP A 109 -3.60 15.67 -11.57
N LEU A 110 -2.73 15.11 -10.72
CA LEU A 110 -1.49 14.47 -11.17
C LEU A 110 -1.77 13.33 -12.15
N TYR A 111 -0.97 13.18 -13.20
CA TYR A 111 -1.15 12.03 -14.08
C TYR A 111 -0.88 10.72 -13.32
N TRP A 112 -1.82 9.78 -13.35
CA TRP A 112 -1.71 8.45 -12.76
C TRP A 112 -1.20 7.45 -13.83
N PRO A 113 0.10 7.15 -13.86
CA PRO A 113 0.66 6.23 -14.84
C PRO A 113 0.16 4.80 -14.60
N GLN A 114 0.05 4.05 -15.69
CA GLN A 114 -0.21 2.62 -15.60
C GLN A 114 0.95 1.91 -14.87
N TYR A 115 0.59 0.91 -14.09
CA TYR A 115 1.52 -0.02 -13.48
C TYR A 115 1.99 -1.04 -14.49
N THR A 116 3.30 -1.27 -14.54
CA THR A 116 3.90 -2.47 -15.15
C THR A 116 4.98 -3.02 -14.23
N THR A 117 5.40 -4.27 -14.45
CA THR A 117 6.54 -4.85 -13.72
C THR A 117 7.87 -4.15 -14.04
N ALA A 118 8.04 -3.60 -15.24
CA ALA A 118 9.22 -2.81 -15.61
C ALA A 118 9.18 -1.39 -15.00
N GLU A 119 7.98 -0.79 -14.94
CA GLU A 119 7.73 0.53 -14.39
C GLU A 119 6.63 0.44 -13.32
N PRO A 120 6.97 -0.01 -12.08
CA PRO A 120 6.01 -0.29 -11.02
C PRO A 120 5.52 1.01 -10.34
N ASN A 121 5.00 1.93 -11.13
CA ASN A 121 4.51 3.22 -10.68
C ASN A 121 3.26 3.07 -9.82
N MET A 122 3.16 3.92 -8.81
CA MET A 122 2.04 3.96 -7.87
C MET A 122 1.71 5.42 -7.55
N LEU A 123 0.43 5.77 -7.55
CA LEU A 123 -0.02 7.08 -7.07
C LEU A 123 -0.08 7.09 -5.55
N GLY A 124 0.59 8.04 -4.90
CA GLY A 124 0.52 8.25 -3.46
C GLY A 124 -0.43 9.38 -3.11
N PHE A 125 -1.39 9.14 -2.23
CA PHE A 125 -2.20 10.20 -1.61
C PHE A 125 -1.56 10.60 -0.29
N LEU A 126 -1.21 11.87 -0.14
CA LEU A 126 -0.44 12.41 0.98
C LEU A 126 -1.27 13.42 1.79
N ASP A 127 -0.86 13.60 3.05
CA ASP A 127 -1.27 14.76 3.85
C ASP A 127 -0.50 16.02 3.42
N GLY A 128 -1.07 17.21 3.66
CA GLY A 128 -0.39 18.49 3.43
C GLY A 128 -0.71 19.18 2.10
N LEU A 129 0.11 20.19 1.75
CA LEU A 129 -0.12 21.07 0.59
C LEU A 129 0.15 20.42 -0.77
N ILE A 130 0.93 19.35 -0.80
CA ILE A 130 1.19 18.54 -1.99
C ILE A 130 0.50 17.19 -1.76
N PRO A 131 -0.80 17.06 -2.11
CA PRO A 131 -1.64 15.95 -1.67
C PRO A 131 -1.47 14.67 -2.50
N GLN A 132 -0.65 14.73 -3.55
CA GLN A 132 -0.39 13.64 -4.49
C GLN A 132 1.08 13.62 -4.89
N ALA A 133 1.66 12.42 -5.02
CA ALA A 133 2.99 12.22 -5.58
C ALA A 133 3.10 10.83 -6.21
N LEU A 134 3.96 10.67 -7.22
CA LEU A 134 4.30 9.35 -7.72
C LEU A 134 5.32 8.67 -6.81
N THR A 135 5.13 7.37 -6.60
CA THR A 135 6.06 6.49 -5.89
C THR A 135 6.22 5.17 -6.65
N LYS A 136 7.08 4.29 -6.16
CA LYS A 136 7.33 2.97 -6.77
C LYS A 136 6.87 1.86 -5.82
N ASP A 137 6.27 0.82 -6.38
CA ASP A 137 5.86 -0.39 -5.65
C ASP A 137 7.03 -1.33 -5.35
N THR A 138 8.09 -0.81 -4.73
CA THR A 138 9.37 -1.52 -4.53
C THR A 138 9.73 -1.68 -3.05
N TYR A 139 8.79 -1.41 -2.13
CA TYR A 139 9.02 -1.55 -0.70
C TYR A 139 8.81 -2.99 -0.23
N ARG A 140 9.69 -3.50 0.64
CA ARG A 140 9.57 -4.82 1.29
C ARG A 140 9.29 -5.97 0.30
N VAL A 141 10.00 -5.98 -0.83
CA VAL A 141 9.76 -6.95 -1.92
C VAL A 141 9.94 -8.38 -1.44
N GLU A 142 11.08 -8.67 -0.84
CA GLU A 142 11.46 -10.01 -0.41
C GLU A 142 10.51 -10.54 0.68
N ALA A 143 10.08 -9.67 1.60
CA ALA A 143 9.12 -10.03 2.64
C ALA A 143 7.76 -10.42 2.05
N MET A 144 7.26 -9.66 1.07
CA MET A 144 5.97 -9.95 0.41
C MET A 144 6.05 -11.16 -0.51
N ASP A 145 7.19 -11.39 -1.16
CA ASP A 145 7.43 -12.59 -1.97
C ASP A 145 7.43 -13.85 -1.11
N PHE A 146 8.11 -13.81 0.05
CA PHE A 146 8.07 -14.88 1.04
C PHE A 146 6.63 -15.15 1.51
N LEU A 147 5.87 -14.11 1.88
CA LEU A 147 4.47 -14.25 2.30
C LEU A 147 3.58 -14.84 1.21
N THR A 148 3.77 -14.42 -0.04
CA THR A 148 3.01 -14.94 -1.19
C THR A 148 3.28 -16.43 -1.39
N ASN A 149 4.54 -16.86 -1.35
CA ASN A 149 4.89 -18.27 -1.48
C ASN A 149 4.33 -19.11 -0.32
N ALA A 150 4.37 -18.57 0.90
CA ALA A 150 3.83 -19.23 2.08
C ALA A 150 2.30 -19.40 1.99
N THR A 151 1.55 -18.36 1.59
CA THR A 151 0.08 -18.42 1.50
C THR A 151 -0.41 -19.23 0.30
N LEU A 152 0.35 -19.32 -0.79
CA LEU A 152 0.06 -20.26 -1.88
C LEU A 152 0.27 -21.73 -1.46
N SER A 153 1.26 -21.99 -0.61
CA SER A 153 1.55 -23.33 -0.09
C SER A 153 0.59 -23.74 1.04
N TYR A 154 0.16 -22.77 1.84
CA TYR A 154 -0.72 -22.94 3.00
C TYR A 154 -1.83 -21.88 2.97
N PRO A 155 -2.93 -22.12 2.23
CA PRO A 155 -4.04 -21.18 2.13
C PRO A 155 -4.66 -20.88 3.51
N LEU A 156 -5.06 -19.61 3.69
CA LEU A 156 -5.74 -19.11 4.89
C LEU A 156 -7.21 -19.53 4.94
#